data_AF-A0A2W6C8R2-F1
#
_entry.id   AF-A0A2W6C8R2-F1
#
_cell.length_a   1.000
_cell.length_b   1.000
_cell.length_c   1.000
_cell.angle_alpha   90.00
_cell.angle_beta   90.00
_cell.angle_gamma   90.00
#
_symmetry.space_group_name_H-M   'P 1'
#
loop_
_entity.id
_entity.type
_entity.pdbx_description
1 polymer ?
#
loop_
_entity_poly.entity_id
_entity_poly.type
_entity_poly.pdbx_seq_one_letter_code
_entity_poly.pdbx_strand_id
1 'polypeptide(L)'
;MIEVGELTQQVRRDVYVRSPRRSGLTKVLTAMGATVLTESGHGLSVTGMDPCTIASTAAAHYIPIQQLTPRTAPAQDAYLKTSQRR
;
A
#
# COMPACT_ATOMS: atom_id res chain seq x y z
N MET A 1 -8.14 -27.58 -24.61
CA MET A 1 -6.90 -27.33 -23.86
C MET A 1 -6.77 -25.83 -23.72
N ILE A 2 -7.26 -25.27 -22.62
CA ILE A 2 -7.14 -23.84 -22.33
C ILE A 2 -5.97 -23.75 -21.35
N GLU A 3 -4.90 -23.10 -21.78
CA GLU A 3 -3.76 -22.80 -20.93
C GLU A 3 -4.28 -21.90 -19.80
N VAL A 4 -4.39 -22.49 -18.62
CA VAL A 4 -4.77 -21.77 -17.42
C VAL A 4 -3.53 -20.97 -16.99
N GLY A 5 -3.37 -19.80 -17.59
CA GLY A 5 -2.47 -18.73 -17.15
C GLY A 5 -2.95 -18.15 -15.81
N GLU A 6 -3.06 -19.00 -14.79
CA GLU A 6 -3.26 -18.63 -13.39
C GLU A 6 -1.92 -18.19 -12.78
N LEU A 7 -1.28 -17.18 -13.39
CA LEU A 7 -0.42 -16.33 -12.60
C LEU A 7 -1.29 -15.15 -12.18
N THR A 8 -1.91 -15.33 -11.02
CA THR A 8 -2.57 -14.28 -10.27
C THR A 8 -1.70 -13.02 -10.35
N GLN A 9 -2.11 -12.04 -11.16
CA GLN A 9 -1.74 -10.65 -10.95
C GLN A 9 -2.33 -10.29 -9.60
N GLN A 10 -1.65 -10.70 -8.53
CA GLN A 10 -1.84 -10.11 -7.23
C GLN A 10 -1.46 -8.66 -7.45
N VAL A 11 -2.46 -7.82 -7.74
CA VAL A 11 -2.34 -6.38 -7.74
C VAL A 11 -1.88 -6.05 -6.32
N ARG A 12 -0.57 -5.98 -6.13
CA ARG A 12 0.05 -5.63 -4.86
C ARG A 12 -0.34 -4.18 -4.62
N ARG A 13 -1.38 -3.98 -3.82
CA ARG A 13 -1.78 -2.67 -3.34
C ARG A 13 -0.79 -2.29 -2.26
N ASP A 14 0.35 -1.76 -2.70
CA ASP A 14 1.37 -1.25 -1.80
C ASP A 14 1.22 0.26 -1.59
N VAL A 15 1.67 0.74 -0.45
CA VAL A 15 1.68 2.15 -0.08
C VAL A 15 3.12 2.57 0.07
N TYR A 16 3.53 3.55 -0.72
CA TYR A 16 4.83 4.17 -0.56
C TYR A 16 4.80 5.18 0.58
N VAL A 17 5.70 5.00 1.52
CA VAL A 17 5.86 5.85 2.69
C VAL A 17 7.28 6.35 2.75
N ARG A 18 7.48 7.65 2.92
CA ARG A 18 8.80 8.21 3.21
C ARG A 18 8.79 8.82 4.60
N SER A 19 9.75 8.44 5.43
CA SER A 19 9.88 8.95 6.80
C SER A 19 11.35 9.12 7.17
N PRO A 20 11.72 10.22 7.87
CA PRO A 20 13.08 10.37 8.41
C PRO A 20 13.35 9.36 9.53
N ARG A 21 12.31 8.82 10.19
CA ARG A 21 12.42 7.79 11.24
C ARG A 21 12.03 6.40 10.72
N ARG A 22 12.54 6.02 9.54
CA ARG A 22 12.20 4.78 8.83
C ARG A 22 12.26 3.52 9.71
N SER A 23 13.31 3.35 10.51
CA SER A 23 13.51 2.13 11.31
C SER A 23 12.46 1.99 12.41
N GLY A 24 11.99 3.11 12.98
CA GLY A 24 10.89 3.12 13.93
C GLY A 24 9.58 2.76 13.26
N LEU A 25 9.30 3.36 12.10
CA LEU A 25 8.09 3.09 11.33
C LEU A 25 8.01 1.61 10.93
N THR A 26 9.10 1.06 10.37
CA THR A 26 9.17 -0.35 9.95
C THR A 26 8.84 -1.28 11.11
N LYS A 27 9.45 -1.08 12.29
CA LYS A 27 9.19 -1.93 13.47
C LYS A 27 7.73 -1.92 13.88
N VAL A 28 7.13 -0.73 13.95
CA VAL A 28 5.73 -0.57 14.37
C VAL A 28 4.78 -1.20 13.36
N LEU A 29 4.99 -0.95 12.07
CA LEU A 29 4.17 -1.51 11.00
C LEU A 29 4.28 -3.04 10.92
N THR A 30 5.49 -3.59 11.02
CA THR A 30 5.69 -5.06 11.04
C THR A 30 5.11 -5.71 12.28
N ALA A 31 5.15 -5.05 13.45
CA ALA A 31 4.50 -5.55 14.66
C ALA A 31 2.97 -5.66 14.53
N MET A 32 2.35 -4.83 13.69
CA MET A 32 0.92 -4.91 13.35
C MET A 32 0.62 -5.89 12.20
N GLY A 33 1.62 -6.63 11.70
CA GLY A 33 1.45 -7.60 10.63
C GLY A 33 1.57 -7.03 9.21
N ALA A 34 1.97 -5.77 9.04
CA ALA A 34 2.23 -5.23 7.71
C ALA A 34 3.56 -5.75 7.15
N THR A 35 3.59 -6.03 5.85
CA THR A 35 4.83 -6.38 5.15
C THR A 35 5.48 -5.09 4.65
N VAL A 36 6.66 -4.77 5.18
CA VAL A 36 7.39 -3.54 4.88
C VAL A 36 8.67 -3.86 4.13
N LEU A 37 8.83 -3.30 2.94
CA LEU A 37 10.04 -3.39 2.13
C LEU A 37 10.73 -2.04 2.12
N THR A 38 12.05 -2.04 2.30
CA THR A 38 12.84 -0.80 2.21
C THR A 38 13.14 -0.47 0.75
N GLU A 39 12.82 0.76 0.35
CA GLU A 39 13.09 1.30 -0.98
C GLU A 39 14.25 2.32 -0.90
N SER A 40 14.81 2.66 -2.06
CA SER A 40 15.83 3.70 -2.18
C SER A 40 15.33 5.06 -1.66
N GLY A 41 16.23 5.91 -1.16
CA GLY A 41 15.90 7.29 -0.78
C GLY A 41 15.09 7.46 0.52
N HIS A 42 15.23 6.54 1.47
CA HIS A 42 14.45 6.49 2.72
C HIS A 42 12.96 6.18 2.53
N GLY A 43 12.61 5.61 1.38
CA GLY A 43 11.29 5.09 1.09
C GLY A 43 11.04 3.73 1.74
N LEU A 44 9.78 3.44 1.99
CA LEU A 44 9.26 2.17 2.45
C LEU A 44 8.06 1.83 1.57
N SER A 45 7.98 0.60 1.06
CA SER A 45 6.78 0.06 0.44
C SER A 45 6.09 -0.82 1.47
N VAL A 46 4.85 -0.46 1.82
CA VAL A 46 4.05 -1.14 2.84
C VAL A 46 2.90 -1.87 2.16
N THR A 47 2.76 -3.16 2.43
CA THR A 47 1.68 -4.00 1.92
C THR A 47 0.88 -4.62 3.06
N GLY A 48 -0.40 -4.88 2.80
CA GLY A 48 -1.32 -5.42 3.81
C GLY A 48 -1.88 -4.38 4.77
N MET A 49 -1.68 -3.09 4.50
CA MET A 49 -2.21 -1.99 5.31
C MET A 49 -2.64 -0.83 4.42
N ASP A 50 -3.77 -0.22 4.74
CA ASP A 50 -4.27 0.96 4.05
C ASP A 50 -3.50 2.22 4.49
N PRO A 51 -3.47 3.28 3.65
CA PRO A 51 -2.75 4.51 3.97
C PRO A 51 -3.27 5.21 5.24
N CYS A 52 -4.57 5.16 5.54
CA CYS A 52 -5.12 5.82 6.72
C CYS A 52 -4.62 5.15 8.00
N THR A 53 -4.63 3.82 8.06
CA THR A 53 -4.06 3.07 9.19
C THR A 53 -2.58 3.34 9.36
N ILE A 54 -1.80 3.38 8.27
CA ILE A 54 -0.37 3.74 8.31
C ILE A 54 -0.18 5.14 8.93
N ALA A 55 -0.98 6.13 8.51
CA ALA A 55 -0.91 7.49 9.02
C ALA A 55 -1.28 7.58 10.50
N SER A 56 -2.38 6.94 10.90
CA SER A 56 -2.85 6.91 12.28
C SER A 56 -1.83 6.28 13.22
N THR A 57 -1.25 5.14 12.83
CA THR A 57 -0.20 4.48 13.61
C THR A 57 1.05 5.36 13.71
N ALA A 58 1.50 5.94 12.61
CA ALA A 58 2.67 6.82 12.65
C ALA A 58 2.46 8.01 13.60
N ALA A 59 1.27 8.62 13.56
CA ALA A 59 0.88 9.69 14.47
C ALA A 59 0.87 9.23 15.94
N ALA A 60 0.28 8.07 16.23
CA ALA A 60 0.22 7.50 17.59
C ALA A 60 1.61 7.23 18.19
N HIS A 61 2.61 6.93 17.34
CA HIS A 61 3.99 6.68 17.75
C HIS A 61 4.92 7.89 17.61
N TYR A 62 4.38 9.09 17.31
CA TYR A 62 5.15 10.32 17.08
C TYR A 62 6.23 10.16 16.00
N ILE A 63 5.88 9.44 14.93
CA ILE A 63 6.73 9.18 13.77
C ILE A 63 6.28 10.10 12.63
N PRO A 64 7.09 11.08 12.21
CA PRO A 64 6.72 11.96 11.11
C PRO A 64 6.72 11.20 9.79
N ILE A 65 5.70 11.43 8.97
CA ILE A 65 5.61 10.98 7.57
C ILE A 65 5.85 12.20 6.67
N GLN A 66 6.80 12.08 5.75
CA GLN A 66 7.08 13.09 4.73
C GLN A 66 6.28 12.86 3.45
N GLN A 67 5.99 11.59 3.14
CA GLN A 67 5.23 11.21 1.96
C GLN A 67 4.42 9.96 2.26
N LEU A 68 3.17 9.94 1.81
CA LEU A 68 2.27 8.80 1.88
C LEU A 68 1.51 8.72 0.55
N THR A 69 1.89 7.77 -0.29
CA THR A 69 1.35 7.66 -1.65
C THR A 69 0.91 6.21 -1.89
N PRO A 70 -0.40 5.95 -1.99
CA PRO A 70 -0.91 4.65 -2.40
C PRO A 70 -0.42 4.33 -3.81
N ARG A 71 0.33 3.24 -3.98
CA ARG A 71 0.70 2.66 -5.27
C ARG A 71 -0.34 1.62 -5.67
N THR A 72 -1.59 2.05 -5.81
CA THR A 72 -2.58 1.26 -6.56
C THR A 72 -2.22 1.37 -8.03
N ALA A 73 -1.86 0.24 -8.67
CA ALA A 73 -2.03 0.16 -10.12
C ALA A 73 -3.47 0.60 -10.41
N PRO A 74 -3.70 1.50 -11.38
CA PRO A 74 -5.06 1.94 -11.68
C PRO A 74 -5.86 0.67 -11.99
N ALA A 75 -6.83 0.36 -11.15
CA ALA A 75 -7.86 -0.58 -11.54
C ALA A 75 -8.49 0.07 -12.77
N GLN A 76 -8.28 -0.50 -13.96
CA GLN A 76 -9.12 -0.20 -15.11
C GLN A 76 -10.52 -0.78 -14.84
N ASP A 77 -11.19 -0.35 -13.76
CA ASP A 77 -12.56 -0.70 -13.47
C ASP A 77 -13.12 0.21 -12.37
N ALA A 78 -13.42 1.46 -12.73
CA ALA A 78 -14.25 2.34 -11.91
C ALA A 78 -15.00 3.42 -12.71
N TYR A 79 -15.27 3.20 -14.00
CA TYR A 79 -16.24 4.04 -14.72
C TYR A 79 -16.94 3.34 -15.89
N LEU A 80 -17.45 2.11 -15.71
CA LEU A 80 -18.64 1.69 -16.44
C LEU A 80 -19.77 1.49 -15.43
N LYS A 81 -20.38 2.63 -15.08
CA LYS A 81 -21.68 2.66 -14.42
C LYS A 81 -22.67 1.96 -15.36
N THR A 82 -23.13 0.78 -14.98
CA THR A 82 -24.27 0.11 -15.58
C THR A 82 -25.49 1.02 -15.50
N SER A 83 -25.90 1.58 -16.64
CA SER A 83 -27.28 2.01 -16.87
C SER A 83 -27.78 1.35 -18.15
N GLN A 84 -28.09 0.06 -18.00
CA GLN A 84 -29.02 -0.66 -18.85
C GLN A 84 -30.45 -0.32 -18.40
N ARG A 85 -31.22 0.30 -19.30
CA ARG A 85 -32.69 0.32 -19.47
C ARG A 85 -32.96 1.54 -20.35
N ARG A 86 -33.54 1.45 -21.55
CA ARG A 86 -34.47 0.48 -22.13
C ARG A 86 -34.40 0.61 -23.64
#